data_AF-G9K9U1-F1
#
_entry.id   AF-G9K9U1-F1
#
_cell.length_a   1.000
_cell.length_b   1.000
_cell.length_c   1.000
_cell.angle_alpha   90.00
_cell.angle_beta   90.00
_cell.angle_gamma   90.00
#
_symmetry.space_group_name_H-M   'P 1'
#
loop_
_entity.id
_entity.type
_entity.pdbx_description
1 polymer ?
#
loop_
_entity_poly.entity_id
_entity_poly.type
_entity_poly.pdbx_seq_one_letter_code
_entity_poly.pdbx_strand_id
1 'polypeptide(L)'
;VCREFQRGTCSRADADCKFAHPPRVCHVENGRVVACFDSLKGRCARENCKYLHPPPHLKTQLEINGRNNLIQQKTAAAMFAQQMQFMLQNAHMSSLTSFPM
;
A
#
# COMPACT_ATOMS: atom_id res chain seq x y z
N VAL A 1 5.27 0.94 11.11
CA VAL A 1 6.35 0.46 12.02
C VAL A 1 6.46 1.41 13.20
N CYS A 2 6.63 0.89 14.41
CA CYS A 2 6.77 1.72 15.60
C CYS A 2 8.10 2.47 15.58
N ARG A 3 8.06 3.81 15.60
CA ARG A 3 9.27 4.65 15.62
C ARG A 3 10.02 4.54 16.95
N GLU A 4 9.29 4.36 18.06
CA GLU A 4 9.88 4.19 19.39
C GLU A 4 10.61 2.85 19.50
N PHE A 5 10.04 1.77 18.96
CA PHE A 5 10.69 0.46 18.92
C PHE A 5 11.97 0.51 18.10
N GLN A 6 11.95 1.21 16.97
CA GLN A 6 13.12 1.43 16.14
C GLN A 6 14.22 2.25 16.85
N ARG A 7 13.84 3.06 17.86
CA ARG A 7 14.74 3.81 18.73
C ARG A 7 15.07 3.08 20.05
N GLY A 8 14.50 1.90 20.29
CA GLY A 8 14.66 1.15 21.54
C GLY A 8 13.92 1.74 22.75
N THR A 9 12.99 2.67 22.54
CA THR A 9 12.25 3.36 23.62
C THR A 9 10.83 2.85 23.81
N CYS A 10 10.36 1.89 23.00
CA CYS A 10 9.02 1.32 23.15
C CYS A 10 9.02 0.17 24.16
N SER A 11 8.29 0.35 25.26
CA SER A 11 8.10 -0.68 26.31
C SER A 11 6.80 -1.47 26.15
N ARG A 12 6.01 -1.22 25.10
CA ARG A 12 4.72 -1.88 24.87
C ARG A 12 4.92 -3.23 24.18
N ALA A 13 4.11 -4.22 24.54
CA ALA A 13 4.07 -5.49 23.82
C ALA A 13 3.54 -5.29 22.38
N ASP A 14 3.92 -6.16 21.45
CA ASP A 14 3.44 -6.13 20.06
C ASP A 14 1.92 -6.11 19.94
N ALA A 15 1.22 -6.77 20.85
CA ALA A 15 -0.23 -6.80 20.92
C ALA A 15 -0.86 -5.47 21.36
N ASP A 16 -0.18 -4.68 22.19
CA ASP A 16 -0.69 -3.43 22.76
C ASP A 16 -0.16 -2.18 22.04
N CYS A 17 0.88 -2.36 21.20
CA CYS A 17 1.44 -1.26 20.44
C CYS A 17 0.53 -0.92 19.25
N LYS A 18 0.28 0.38 19.07
CA LYS A 18 -0.43 0.94 17.91
C LYS A 18 0.26 0.64 16.58
N PHE A 19 1.56 0.35 16.61
CA PHE A 19 2.40 0.21 15.42
C PHE A 19 3.14 -1.12 15.45
N ALA A 20 3.34 -1.74 14.28
CA ALA A 20 4.08 -2.99 14.15
C ALA A 20 5.54 -2.90 14.65
N HIS A 21 5.98 -3.89 15.43
CA HIS A 21 7.40 -4.13 15.73
C HIS A 21 7.95 -5.22 14.80
N PRO A 22 8.60 -4.85 13.69
CA PRO A 22 9.26 -5.83 12.84
C PRO A 22 10.41 -6.51 13.59
N PRO A 23 10.46 -7.85 13.65
CA PRO A 23 11.67 -8.54 14.11
C PRO A 23 12.85 -8.21 13.19
N ARG A 24 14.09 -8.39 13.69
CA ARG A 24 15.32 -7.99 12.99
C ARG A 24 15.52 -8.64 11.63
N VAL A 25 14.82 -9.75 11.37
CA VAL A 25 14.83 -10.47 10.09
C VAL A 25 13.90 -9.85 9.03
N CYS A 26 12.99 -8.98 9.43
CA CYS A 26 12.07 -8.33 8.51
C CYS A 26 12.75 -7.15 7.83
N HIS A 27 12.68 -7.12 6.50
CA HIS A 27 13.13 -5.96 5.76
C HIS A 27 12.11 -4.82 5.94
N VAL A 28 12.59 -3.70 6.50
CA VAL A 28 11.82 -2.46 6.64
C VAL A 28 12.31 -1.50 5.56
N GLU A 29 11.48 -1.23 4.57
CA GLU A 29 11.82 -0.29 3.49
C GLU A 29 10.90 0.92 3.57
N ASN A 30 11.47 2.13 3.70
CA ASN A 30 10.72 3.39 3.78
C ASN A 30 9.60 3.39 4.86
N GLY A 31 9.82 2.71 5.98
CA GLY A 31 8.84 2.60 7.07
C GLY A 31 7.67 1.64 6.80
N ARG A 32 7.71 0.91 5.68
CA ARG A 32 6.77 -0.16 5.33
C ARG A 32 7.43 -1.53 5.59
N VAL A 33 6.59 -2.49 5.99
CA VAL A 33 7.00 -3.87 6.27
C VAL A 33 6.04 -4.83 5.59
N VAL A 34 6.56 -5.97 5.14
CA VAL A 34 5.74 -7.01 4.54
C VAL A 34 5.15 -7.89 5.64
N ALA A 35 3.83 -7.85 5.78
CA ALA A 35 3.10 -8.77 6.63
C ALA A 35 2.83 -10.10 5.92
N CYS A 36 2.70 -11.17 6.69
CA CYS A 36 2.37 -12.49 6.16
C CYS A 36 0.93 -12.50 5.65
N PHE A 37 0.74 -12.77 4.36
CA PHE A 37 -0.60 -12.85 3.78
C PHE A 37 -1.42 -14.02 4.35
N ASP A 38 -0.76 -15.15 4.63
CA ASP A 38 -1.42 -16.30 5.24
C ASP A 38 -1.82 -16.01 6.69
N SER A 39 -1.03 -15.26 7.45
CA SER A 39 -1.42 -14.84 8.81
C SER A 39 -2.56 -13.82 8.76
N LEU A 40 -2.56 -12.92 7.78
CA LEU A 40 -3.69 -12.04 7.50
C LEU A 40 -4.95 -12.86 7.20
N LYS A 41 -4.87 -14.06 6.62
CA LYS A 41 -6.05 -14.92 6.42
C LYS A 41 -6.32 -15.93 7.54
N GLY A 42 -5.55 -15.91 8.63
CA GLY A 42 -5.66 -16.89 9.71
C GLY A 42 -5.19 -18.30 9.32
N ARG A 43 -4.36 -18.42 8.29
CA ARG A 43 -3.87 -19.68 7.71
C ARG A 43 -2.35 -19.91 7.87
N CYS A 44 -1.54 -18.91 8.30
CA CYS A 44 -0.13 -19.21 8.63
C CYS A 44 -0.10 -19.93 9.98
N ALA A 45 0.24 -21.22 9.96
CA ALA A 45 0.58 -22.02 11.14
C ALA A 45 2.09 -22.23 11.30
N ARG A 46 2.94 -21.47 10.57
CA ARG A 46 4.40 -21.59 10.69
C ARG A 46 4.89 -20.82 11.90
N GLU A 47 5.53 -21.52 12.83
CA GLU A 47 6.26 -20.95 13.98
C GLU A 47 7.33 -19.93 13.55
N ASN A 48 8.07 -20.22 12.47
CA ASN A 48 9.13 -19.35 11.92
C ASN A 48 8.69 -18.70 10.59
N CYS A 49 7.49 -18.11 10.54
CA CYS A 49 7.00 -17.40 9.34
C CYS A 49 7.95 -16.19 9.08
N LYS A 50 8.57 -16.11 7.88
CA LYS A 50 9.57 -15.07 7.53
C LYS A 50 9.02 -13.63 7.45
N TYR A 51 7.69 -13.52 7.49
CA TYR A 51 6.96 -12.27 7.35
C TYR A 51 6.28 -11.94 8.68
N LEU A 52 6.06 -10.64 8.95
CA LEU A 52 5.45 -10.19 10.19
C LEU A 52 4.04 -10.79 10.35
N HIS A 53 3.71 -11.29 11.54
CA HIS A 53 2.36 -11.67 11.94
C HIS A 53 1.72 -10.53 12.76
N PRO A 54 1.05 -9.56 12.11
CA PRO A 54 0.44 -8.47 12.84
C PRO A 54 -0.75 -8.96 13.68
N PRO A 55 -0.93 -8.44 14.90
CA PRO A 55 -2.12 -8.69 15.71
C PRO A 55 -3.40 -8.18 15.03
N PRO A 56 -4.60 -8.63 15.46
CA PRO A 56 -5.86 -8.44 14.72
C PRO A 56 -6.23 -6.98 14.41
N HIS A 57 -5.90 -6.05 15.32
CA HIS A 57 -6.12 -4.61 15.10
C HIS A 57 -5.18 -4.05 14.02
N LEU A 58 -3.91 -4.44 14.03
CA LEU A 58 -2.92 -4.04 13.02
C LEU A 58 -3.22 -4.68 11.66
N LYS A 59 -3.64 -5.95 11.65
CA LYS A 59 -4.07 -6.68 10.44
C LYS A 59 -5.16 -5.91 9.69
N THR A 60 -6.25 -5.58 10.38
CA THR A 60 -7.39 -4.89 9.77
C THR A 60 -6.94 -3.56 9.17
N GLN A 61 -6.09 -2.83 9.89
CA GLN A 61 -5.56 -1.55 9.43
C GLN A 61 -4.66 -1.71 8.19
N LEU A 62 -3.82 -2.74 8.13
CA LEU A 62 -2.98 -3.05 6.97
C LEU A 62 -3.82 -3.42 5.74
N GLU A 63 -4.87 -4.23 5.93
CA GLU A 63 -5.78 -4.63 4.84
C GLU A 63 -6.55 -3.42 4.27
N ILE A 64 -7.05 -2.53 5.13
CA ILE A 64 -7.73 -1.29 4.72
C ILE A 64 -6.77 -0.37 3.95
N ASN A 65 -5.55 -0.17 4.47
CA ASN A 65 -4.55 0.65 3.79
C ASN A 65 -4.14 0.07 2.44
N GLY A 66 -3.99 -1.26 2.34
CA GLY A 66 -3.70 -1.94 1.09
C GLY A 66 -4.80 -1.74 0.04
N ARG A 67 -6.08 -1.86 0.45
CA ARG A 67 -7.23 -1.56 -0.42
C ARG A 67 -7.25 -0.11 -0.87
N ASN A 68 -7.09 0.84 0.06
CA ASN A 68 -7.10 2.26 -0.27
C ASN A 68 -5.96 2.63 -1.23
N ASN A 69 -4.77 2.05 -1.06
CA ASN A 69 -3.65 2.29 -1.96
C ASN A 69 -3.96 1.78 -3.38
N LEU A 70 -4.54 0.58 -3.51
CA LEU A 70 -4.93 0.03 -4.81
C LEU A 70 -6.05 0.84 -5.47
N ILE A 71 -7.06 1.27 -4.70
CA ILE A 71 -8.13 2.15 -5.19
C ILE A 71 -7.53 3.45 -5.71
N GLN A 72 -6.66 4.08 -4.92
CA GLN A 72 -5.99 5.32 -5.31
C GLN A 72 -5.14 5.15 -6.57
N GLN A 73 -4.46 4.02 -6.72
CA GLN A 73 -3.69 3.67 -7.92
C GLN A 73 -4.60 3.49 -9.15
N LYS A 74 -5.76 2.83 -9.00
CA LYS A 74 -6.77 2.67 -10.06
C LYS A 74 -7.39 4.00 -10.46
N THR A 75 -7.75 4.85 -9.49
CA THR A 75 -8.32 6.17 -9.75
C THR A 75 -7.32 7.07 -10.48
N ALA A 76 -6.05 7.07 -10.07
CA ALA A 76 -5.00 7.82 -10.75
C ALA A 76 -4.80 7.34 -12.20
N ALA A 77 -4.78 6.02 -12.43
CA ALA A 77 -4.69 5.45 -13.77
C ALA A 77 -5.90 5.79 -14.64
N ALA A 78 -7.11 5.76 -14.07
CA ALA A 78 -8.34 6.12 -14.78
C ALA A 78 -8.36 7.61 -15.17
N MET A 79 -7.91 8.51 -14.29
CA MET A 79 -7.81 9.93 -14.62
C MET A 79 -6.78 10.22 -15.70
N PHE A 80 -5.64 9.53 -15.66
CA PHE A 80 -4.63 9.64 -16.72
C PHE A 80 -5.16 9.14 -18.07
N ALA A 81 -5.89 8.02 -18.09
CA ALA A 81 -6.51 7.49 -19.30
C ALA A 81 -7.57 8.45 -19.88
N GLN A 82 -8.40 9.06 -19.04
CA GLN A 82 -9.36 10.07 -19.49
C GLN A 82 -8.66 11.30 -20.07
N GLN A 83 -7.58 11.79 -19.43
CA GLN A 83 -6.82 12.92 -19.96
C GLN A 83 -6.17 12.60 -21.31
N MET A 84 -5.65 11.38 -21.48
CA MET A 84 -5.07 10.92 -22.75
C MET A 84 -6.12 10.77 -23.85
N GLN A 85 -7.32 10.28 -23.54
CA GLN A 85 -8.44 10.25 -24.50
C GLN A 85 -8.86 11.66 -24.92
N PHE A 86 -8.89 12.63 -23.98
CA PHE A 86 -9.23 14.01 -24.30
C PHE A 86 -8.19 14.66 -25.23
N MET A 87 -6.89 14.39 -25.02
CA MET A 87 -5.82 14.86 -25.90
C MET A 87 -5.92 14.27 -27.32
N LEU A 88 -6.24 12.98 -27.44
CA LEU A 88 -6.45 12.33 -28.74
C LEU A 88 -7.69 12.87 -29.47
N GLN A 89 -8.78 13.15 -28.76
CA GLN A 89 -9.96 13.80 -29.34
C GLN A 89 -9.67 15.23 -29.82
N ASN A 90 -8.87 15.99 -29.06
CA ASN A 90 -8.49 17.35 -29.44
C ASN A 90 -7.55 17.37 -30.66
N ALA A 91 -6.69 16.36 -30.82
CA ALA A 91 -5.86 16.19 -32.02
C ALA A 91 -6.70 15.87 -33.26
N HIS A 92 -7.77 15.08 -33.12
CA HIS A 92 -8.66 14.72 -34.25
C HIS A 92 -9.54 15.90 -34.73
N MET A 93 -9.96 16.81 -33.85
CA MET A 93 -10.69 18.03 -34.26
C MET A 93 -9.80 19.08 -34.93
N SER A 94 -8.50 19.11 -34.61
CA SER A 94 -7.52 20.04 -35.22
C SER A 94 -7.17 19.69 -36.66
N SER A 95 -7.35 18.42 -37.07
CA SER A 95 -7.11 17.97 -38.45
C SER A 95 -8.22 18.34 -39.43
N LEU A 96 -9.40 18.76 -38.95
CA LEU A 96 -10.55 19.10 -39.81
C LEU A 96 -10.71 20.61 -40.05
N THR A 97 -9.85 21.47 -39.49
CA THR A 97 -9.92 22.93 -39.63
C THR A 97 -8.79 23.55 -40.47
N SER A 98 -7.89 22.74 -41.05
CA SER A 98 -6.86 23.23 -41.97
C SER A 98 -7.29 23.05 -43.44
N PHE A 99 -8.21 23.89 -43.90
CA PHE A 99 -8.28 24.36 -45.29
C PHE A 99 -8.95 25.75 -45.29
N PRO A 100 -8.17 26.84 -45.22
CA PRO A 100 -8.64 28.15 -45.60
C PRO A 100 -8.37 28.40 -47.10
N MET A 101 -9.42 28.90 -47.78
CA MET A 101 -9.52 29.44 -49.15
C MET A 101 -9.29 28.52 -50.35
#